data_AF-A0A7Y8MLA8-F1
#
_entry.id   AF-A0A7Y8MLA8-F1
#
_cell.length_a   1.000
_cell.length_b   1.000
_cell.length_c   1.000
_cell.angle_alpha   90.00
_cell.angle_beta   90.00
_cell.angle_gamma   90.00
#
_symmetry.space_group_name_H-M   'P 1'
#
loop_
_entity.id
_entity.type
_entity.pdbx_description
1 polymer ?
#
loop_
_entity_poly.entity_id
_entity_poly.type
_entity_poly.pdbx_seq_one_letter_code
_entity_poly.pdbx_strand_id
1 'polypeptide(L)' 'MSVLVNKNTKVICQGITGKAGAFHTAQCLAYGTKMVGGVTP' A
#
# COMPACT_ATOMS: atom_id res chain seq x y z
N MET A 1 -2.45 0.22 19.23
CA MET A 1 -1.13 -0.42 19.05
C MET A 1 -1.39 -1.80 18.49
N SER A 2 -0.81 -2.14 17.35
CA SER A 2 -0.91 -3.48 16.71
C SER A 2 0.51 -4.01 16.54
N VAL A 3 0.69 -5.34 16.63
CA VAL A 3 1.99 -5.99 16.85
C VAL A 3 3.00 -5.73 15.73
N LEU A 4 2.56 -5.65 14.46
CA LEU A 4 3.45 -5.57 13.29
C LEU A 4 3.31 -4.28 12.49
N VAL A 5 2.09 -3.78 12.32
CA VAL A 5 1.78 -2.61 11.48
C VAL A 5 1.05 -1.55 12.29
N ASN A 6 1.32 -0.28 12.04
CA ASN A 6 0.65 0.84 12.69
C ASN A 6 0.58 2.04 11.72
N LYS A 7 0.01 3.16 12.18
CA LYS A 7 -0.15 4.39 11.37
C LYS A 7 1.16 4.97 10.81
N ASN A 8 2.31 4.62 11.39
CA ASN A 8 3.63 5.08 10.95
C ASN A 8 4.28 4.11 9.94
N THR A 9 3.73 2.91 9.75
CA THR A 9 4.26 1.91 8.82
C THR A 9 4.22 2.46 7.39
N LYS A 10 5.37 2.49 6.73
CA LYS A 10 5.50 2.87 5.32
C LYS A 10 5.37 1.62 4.46
N VAL A 11 4.41 1.62 3.53
CA VAL A 11 4.08 0.45 2.70
C VAL A 11 4.43 0.72 1.24
N ILE A 12 4.99 -0.28 0.56
CA ILE A 12 5.19 -0.28 -0.89
C ILE A 12 4.39 -1.42 -1.53
N CYS A 13 3.88 -1.21 -2.74
CA CYS A 13 3.23 -2.27 -3.52
C CYS A 13 4.12 -2.70 -4.70
N GLN A 14 4.49 -3.97 -4.76
CA GLN A 14 5.13 -4.56 -5.94
C GLN A 14 4.04 -5.04 -6.91
N GLY A 15 4.18 -4.72 -8.20
CA GLY A 15 3.13 -4.88 -9.21
C GLY A 15 2.03 -3.81 -9.13
N ILE A 16 2.36 -2.59 -8.65
CA ILE A 16 1.38 -1.52 -8.41
C ILE A 16 0.60 -1.11 -9.67
N THR A 17 1.21 -1.22 -10.86
CA THR A 17 0.55 -0.85 -12.12
C THR A 17 -0.36 -1.96 -12.66
N GLY A 18 -0.35 -3.15 -12.06
CA GLY A 18 -1.27 -4.24 -12.41
C GLY A 18 -2.70 -3.98 -11.91
N LYS A 19 -3.69 -4.64 -12.51
CA LYS A 19 -5.13 -4.44 -12.19
C LYS A 19 -5.44 -4.58 -10.69
N ALA A 20 -4.97 -5.65 -10.05
CA ALA A 20 -5.21 -5.90 -8.63
C ALA A 20 -4.35 -4.98 -7.74
N GLY A 21 -3.08 -4.77 -8.10
CA GLY A 21 -2.15 -3.89 -7.39
C GLY A 21 -2.68 -2.46 -7.31
N ALA A 22 -3.13 -1.91 -8.44
CA ALA A 22 -3.71 -0.57 -8.52
C ALA A 22 -5.03 -0.48 -7.71
N PHE A 23 -5.92 -1.46 -7.89
CA PHE A 23 -7.23 -1.48 -7.21
C PHE A 23 -7.10 -1.52 -5.68
N HIS A 24 -6.31 -2.45 -5.14
CA HIS A 24 -6.14 -2.56 -3.69
C HIS A 24 -5.30 -1.42 -3.12
N THR A 25 -4.28 -0.94 -3.83
CA THR A 25 -3.47 0.20 -3.38
C THR A 25 -4.33 1.46 -3.24
N ALA A 26 -5.24 1.73 -4.17
CA ALA A 26 -6.16 2.86 -4.08
C ALA A 26 -7.09 2.75 -2.85
N GLN A 27 -7.62 1.55 -2.57
CA GLN A 27 -8.44 1.30 -1.39
C GLN A 27 -7.65 1.44 -0.09
N CYS A 28 -6.43 0.90 -0.02
CA CYS A 28 -5.55 1.02 1.14
C CYS A 28 -5.18 2.47 1.42
N LEU A 29 -4.93 3.27 0.38
CA LEU A 29 -4.68 4.70 0.50
C LEU A 29 -5.91 5.45 1.03
N ALA A 30 -7.10 5.17 0.49
CA ALA A 30 -8.36 5.76 0.95
C ALA A 30 -8.68 5.39 2.41
N TYR A 31 -8.28 4.18 2.84
CA TYR A 31 -8.39 3.73 4.22
C TYR A 31 -7.38 4.40 5.18
N GLY A 32 -6.41 5.18 4.66
CA GLY A 32 -5.40 5.87 5.45
C GLY A 32 -4.10 5.09 5.66
N THR A 33 -3.88 4.01 4.89
CA THR A 33 -2.57 3.34 4.85
C THR A 33 -1.54 4.26 4.21
N LYS A 34 -0.36 4.36 4.83
CA LYS A 34 0.74 5.20 4.34
C LYS A 34 1.52 4.49 3.21
N MET A 35 0.94 4.51 2.02
CA MET A 35 1.60 4.06 0.79
C MET A 35 2.68 5.08 0.39
N VAL A 36 3.93 4.62 0.22
CA VAL A 36 5.08 5.48 -0.12
C VAL A 36 5.62 5.27 -1.53
N GLY A 37 5.07 4.30 -2.27
CA GLY A 37 5.40 4.03 -3.66
C GLY A 37 5.02 2.63 -4.09
N GLY A 38 5.42 2.28 -5.31
CA GLY A 38 5.32 0.93 -5.80
C GLY A 38 6.31 0.67 -6.92
N VAL A 39 6.56 -0.60 -7.19
CA VAL A 39 7.50 -1.06 -8.20
C VAL A 39 6.76 -1.95 -9.19
N THR A 40 7.07 -1.86 -10.46
CA THR A 40 6.74 -2.87 -11.47
C THR A 40 8.02 -3.07 -12.28
N PRO A 41 8.54 -4.31 -12.43
CA PRO A 41 9.71 -4.56 -13.26
C PRO A 41 9.53 -4.06 -14.68
#